data_AF-A0A2W5YHJ6-F1
#
_entry.id   AF-A0A2W5YHJ6-F1
#
_cell.length_a   1.000
_cell.length_b   1.000
_cell.length_c   1.000
_cell.angle_alpha   90.00
_cell.angle_beta   90.00
_cell.angle_gamma   90.00
#
_symmetry.space_group_name_H-M   'P 1'
#
loop_
_entity.id
_entity.type
_entity.pdbx_description
1 polymer ?
#
loop_
_entity_poly.entity_id
_entity_poly.type
_entity_poly.pdbx_seq_one_letter_code
_entity_poly.pdbx_strand_id
1 'polypeptide(L)' 'MGRYTGPKTKVSRRYGVPLFGPAKALERKNYPPGMHGPKGSRRKQSD' A
#
# COMPACT_ATOMS: atom_id res chain seq x y z
N MET A 1 16.80 -1.04 -18.83
CA MET A 1 15.58 -0.70 -18.08
C MET A 1 15.41 -1.68 -16.92
N GLY A 2 15.39 -1.23 -15.67
CA GLY A 2 15.28 -2.12 -14.50
C GLY A 2 13.82 -2.41 -14.12
N ARG A 3 13.47 -3.69 -13.96
CA ARG A 3 12.15 -4.08 -13.42
C ARG A 3 12.12 -3.87 -11.91
N TYR A 4 10.96 -3.51 -11.36
CA TYR A 4 10.76 -3.46 -9.91
C TYR A 4 10.71 -4.88 -9.32
N THR A 5 11.71 -5.23 -8.50
CA THR A 5 11.83 -6.53 -7.81
C THR A 5 11.48 -6.44 -6.32
N GLY A 6 10.97 -5.29 -5.87
CA GLY A 6 10.64 -5.05 -4.47
C GLY A 6 9.31 -5.68 -4.00
N PRO A 7 8.93 -5.46 -2.74
CA PRO A 7 7.77 -6.09 -2.13
C PRO A 7 6.44 -5.65 -2.77
N LYS A 8 5.84 -6.52 -3.57
CA LYS A 8 4.55 -6.29 -4.26
C LYS A 8 3.40 -5.96 -3.30
N THR A 9 3.38 -6.58 -2.12
CA THR A 9 2.35 -6.32 -1.09
C THR A 9 2.40 -4.90 -0.53
N LYS A 10 3.59 -4.27 -0.46
CA LYS A 10 3.73 -2.87 -0.05
C LYS A 10 3.14 -1.92 -1.09
N VAL A 11 3.31 -2.27 -2.37
CA VAL A 11 2.74 -1.51 -3.50
C VAL A 11 1.21 -1.61 -3.45
N SER A 12 0.63 -2.81 -3.36
CA SER A 12 -0.82 -2.98 -3.22
C SER A 12 -1.40 -2.19 -2.04
N ARG A 13 -0.75 -2.22 -0.88
CA ARG A 13 -1.18 -1.48 0.33
C ARG A 13 -1.03 0.03 0.21
N ARG A 14 -0.09 0.52 -0.60
CA ARG A 14 0.07 1.95 -0.86
C ARG A 14 -1.11 2.48 -1.69
N TYR A 15 -1.52 1.71 -2.69
CA TYR A 15 -2.63 2.08 -3.59
C TYR A 15 -3.99 1.65 -3.08
N GLY A 16 -4.08 0.82 -2.04
CA GLY A 16 -5.34 0.31 -1.50
C GLY A 16 -6.05 -0.70 -2.40
N VAL A 17 -5.39 -1.18 -3.47
CA VAL A 17 -5.96 -2.05 -4.50
C VAL A 17 -5.12 -3.33 -4.61
N PRO A 18 -5.75 -4.52 -4.81
CA PRO A 18 -5.03 -5.78 -5.00
C PRO A 18 -4.36 -5.89 -6.40
N LEU A 19 -3.35 -5.05 -6.65
CA LEU A 19 -2.67 -4.91 -7.95
C LEU A 19 -1.96 -6.19 -8.45
N PHE A 20 -1.57 -7.08 -7.54
CA PHE A 20 -0.82 -8.30 -7.84
C PHE A 20 -1.56 -9.57 -7.38
N GLY A 21 -2.88 -9.47 -7.22
CA GLY A 21 -3.74 -10.54 -6.71
C GLY A 21 -4.11 -10.40 -5.23
N PRO A 22 -4.90 -11.35 -4.70
CA PRO A 22 -5.39 -11.32 -3.32
C PRO A 22 -4.22 -11.44 -2.34
N ALA A 23 -4.10 -10.46 -1.45
CA ALA A 23 -3.07 -10.42 -0.43
C ALA A 23 -3.71 -10.21 0.94
N LYS A 24 -3.56 -11.19 1.84
CA LYS A 24 -4.01 -11.10 3.25
C LYS A 24 -3.50 -9.85 3.97
N ALA A 25 -2.35 -9.32 3.53
CA ALA A 25 -1.78 -8.10 4.08
C ALA A 25 -2.61 -6.84 3.74
N LEU A 26 -3.30 -6.81 2.61
CA LEU A 26 -4.21 -5.71 2.26
C LEU A 26 -5.47 -5.77 3.13
N GLU A 27 -6.04 -6.95 3.31
CA GLU A 27 -7.22 -7.17 4.18
C GLU A 27 -6.93 -6.84 5.64
N ARG A 28 -5.82 -7.35 6.19
CA ARG A 28 -5.47 -7.16 7.62
C ARG A 28 -4.86 -5.79 7.92
N LYS A 29 -4.21 -5.16 6.93
CA LYS A 29 -3.47 -3.90 7.11
C LYS A 29 -3.82 -2.95 5.97
N ASN A 30 -5.10 -2.60 5.87
CA ASN A 30 -5.63 -1.69 4.85
C ASN A 30 -5.26 -0.22 5.12
N TYR A 31 -3.97 0.03 5.26
CA TYR A 31 -3.37 1.35 5.42
C TYR A 31 -2.00 1.34 4.74
N PRO A 32 -1.49 2.49 4.26
CA PRO A 32 -0.21 2.58 3.59
C PRO A 32 0.93 1.98 4.43
N PRO A 33 1.97 1.38 3.83
CA PRO A 33 3.12 0.90 4.57
C PRO A 33 3.93 2.06 5.17
N GLY A 34 4.45 1.87 6.40
CA GLY A 34 5.33 2.83 7.08
C GLY A 34 4.86 3.18 8.49
N MET A 35 5.71 3.87 9.26
CA MET A 35 5.43 4.28 10.64
C MET A 35 4.17 5.14 10.76
N HIS A 36 3.96 6.03 9.79
CA HIS A 36 2.77 6.87 9.71
C HIS A 36 1.62 6.23 8.94
N GLY A 37 1.72 4.97 8.50
CA GLY A 37 0.65 4.31 7.74
C GLY A 37 -0.73 4.41 8.41
N PRO A 38 -0.86 3.95 9.66
CA PRO A 38 -2.14 4.03 10.39
C PRO A 38 -2.59 5.45 10.75
N LYS A 39 -1.65 6.37 11.00
CA LYS A 39 -1.95 7.74 11.47
C LYS A 39 -2.10 8.75 10.34
N GLY A 40 -1.48 8.51 9.20
CA GLY A 40 -1.34 9.43 8.07
C GLY A 40 -2.29 9.16 6.91
N SER A 41 -3.08 8.08 6.97
CA SER A 41 -4.10 7.78 5.95
C SER A 41 -5.25 8.80 5.90
N ARG A 42 -5.40 9.64 6.93
CA ARG A 42 -6.47 10.64 7.06
C ARG A 42 -6.09 12.06 6.62
N ARG A 43 -4.99 12.26 5.89
CA ARG A 43 -4.61 13.61 5.42
C ARG A 43 -5.45 14.02 4.22
N LYS A 44 -5.81 15.31 4.15
CA LYS A 44 -6.44 15.93 2.98
C LYS A 44 -5.53 15.71 1.77
N GLN A 45 -6.06 15.10 0.72
CA GLN A 45 -5.34 15.00 -0.56
C GLN A 45 -5.45 16.35 -1.26
N SER A 46 -4.36 16.79 -1.87
CA SER A 46 -4.39 17.90 -2.80
C SER A 46 -4.93 17.40 -4.15
N ASP A 47 -5.73 18.24 -4.81
CA ASP A 47 -5.99 18.11 -6.25
C ASP A 47 -4.71 18.40 -7.06
#